data_AF-A0A3M2CUP0-F1
#
_entry.id   AF-A0A3M2CUP0-F1
#
_cell.length_a   1.000
_cell.length_b   1.000
_cell.length_c   1.000
_cell.angle_alpha   90.00
_cell.angle_beta   90.00
_cell.angle_gamma   90.00
#
_symmetry.space_group_name_H-M   'P 1'
#
loop_
_entity.id
_entity.type
_entity.pdbx_description
1 polymer ?
#
loop_
_entity_poly.entity_id
_entity_poly.type
_entity_poly.pdbx_seq_one_letter_code
_entity_poly.pdbx_strand_id
1 'polypeptide(L)'
;MAPAGYPEPESLISIYPILFKAFHGDPNDDIRRFNESVNLSADIAALPAGRHAIVGADFNLQRSSDPSYIQMVGEPYNTGVLRDPINRGGDWNNNIVYRNIHTQDSNNSSGMDDRFDQVLLSPSLVDAQGMDYISDYPRPWDLRFFEDSNHSYRAWGNDGSSFNGFLNIATNAMVGPVIAQAIVDMALDGGHIPVFLDLAMPGRLGIDQPVIDLGNVPFTDAHAFTVDIRNAGDTSLWGETGINPVSTTSPRAPPSRPRPAPSKPTQASPPTPTPSPSTPPPGPAAASSPSPCSSPATTPPAPTHSCRSASPSPAAPPPTWRPPSASSPSSMWPRTSTATTRAMLPPTSPNPSARSRSST
;
A
#
# COMPACT_ATOMS: atom_id res chain seq x y z
N MET A 1 8.86 8.31 9.31
CA MET A 1 7.74 9.18 9.68
C MET A 1 6.69 8.37 10.43
N ALA A 2 6.00 8.98 11.39
CA ALA A 2 4.79 8.43 12.02
C ALA A 2 3.61 9.34 11.64
N PRO A 3 2.51 8.82 11.07
CA PRO A 3 1.30 9.59 10.87
C PRO A 3 0.71 10.05 12.22
N ALA A 4 0.14 11.26 12.26
CA ALA A 4 -0.43 11.82 13.47
C ALA A 4 -1.59 10.96 14.03
N GLY A 5 -1.50 10.58 15.31
CA GLY A 5 -2.43 9.64 15.93
C GLY A 5 -2.16 8.16 15.63
N TYR A 6 -1.06 7.82 14.93
CA TYR A 6 -0.64 6.43 14.65
C TYR A 6 0.85 6.23 14.97
N PRO A 7 1.22 6.10 16.26
CA PRO A 7 2.60 5.95 16.70
C PRO A 7 3.15 4.52 16.57
N GLU A 8 2.29 3.54 16.32
CA GLU A 8 2.65 2.12 16.35
C GLU A 8 3.63 1.76 15.22
N PRO A 9 4.58 0.83 15.42
CA PRO A 9 5.62 0.48 14.44
C PRO A 9 5.09 0.13 13.04
N GLU A 10 3.96 -0.55 12.98
CA GLU A 10 3.25 -0.98 11.77
C GLU A 10 2.52 0.16 11.04
N SER A 11 2.42 1.36 11.61
CA SER A 11 1.90 2.56 10.92
C SER A 11 3.01 3.48 10.43
N LEU A 12 4.28 3.11 10.66
CA LEU A 12 5.41 3.96 10.31
C LEU A 12 5.74 3.86 8.81
N ILE A 13 6.19 4.98 8.25
CA ILE A 13 6.53 5.12 6.82
C ILE A 13 8.01 5.50 6.69
N SER A 14 8.73 4.84 5.79
CA SER A 14 10.00 5.30 5.23
C SER A 14 9.73 5.97 3.88
N ILE A 15 10.19 7.21 3.70
CA ILE A 15 9.97 7.99 2.47
C ILE A 15 11.31 8.20 1.79
N TYR A 16 11.38 7.83 0.52
CA TYR A 16 12.58 7.90 -0.31
C TYR A 16 12.38 8.94 -1.43
N PRO A 17 12.87 10.18 -1.25
CA PRO A 17 13.00 11.14 -2.34
C PRO A 17 14.26 10.78 -3.16
N ILE A 18 14.09 10.38 -4.42
CA ILE A 18 15.19 9.86 -5.26
C ILE A 18 15.24 10.59 -6.60
N LEU A 19 16.46 10.77 -7.12
CA LEU A 19 16.74 11.20 -8.49
C LEU A 19 17.76 10.22 -9.08
N PHE A 20 17.33 9.40 -10.03
CA PHE A 20 18.20 8.48 -10.76
C PHE A 20 19.03 9.22 -11.82
N LYS A 21 20.10 8.59 -12.30
CA LYS A 21 20.93 9.14 -13.38
C LYS A 21 20.09 9.39 -14.65
N ALA A 22 19.95 10.66 -15.03
CA ALA A 22 19.38 11.07 -16.32
C ALA A 22 20.20 10.59 -17.53
N PHE A 23 19.54 10.33 -18.66
CA PHE A 23 20.20 9.88 -19.91
C PHE A 23 20.99 11.00 -20.58
N HIS A 24 22.27 10.74 -20.88
CA HIS A 24 23.19 11.68 -21.56
C HIS A 24 23.89 11.03 -22.77
N GLY A 25 23.39 9.90 -23.27
CA GLY A 25 23.99 9.14 -24.39
C GLY A 25 25.19 8.28 -24.03
N ASP A 26 25.54 8.15 -22.74
CA ASP A 26 26.59 7.25 -22.25
C ASP A 26 25.97 5.90 -21.81
N PRO A 27 26.42 4.74 -22.33
CA PRO A 27 25.98 3.42 -21.84
C PRO A 27 26.19 3.17 -20.34
N ASN A 28 27.09 3.92 -19.69
CA ASN A 28 27.27 3.87 -18.24
C ASN A 28 26.06 4.43 -17.46
N ASP A 29 25.18 5.20 -18.11
CA ASP A 29 23.97 5.75 -17.48
C ASP A 29 22.96 4.66 -17.13
N ASP A 30 22.74 3.70 -18.04
CA ASP A 30 21.89 2.53 -17.80
C ASP A 30 22.44 1.67 -16.64
N ILE A 31 23.75 1.41 -16.66
CA ILE A 31 24.44 0.67 -15.60
C ILE A 31 24.31 1.40 -14.25
N ARG A 32 24.39 2.73 -14.26
CA ARG A 32 24.25 3.54 -13.06
C ARG A 32 22.81 3.50 -12.52
N ARG A 33 21.79 3.69 -13.36
CA ARG A 33 20.36 3.56 -12.96
C ARG A 33 20.06 2.18 -12.40
N PHE A 34 20.58 1.12 -13.01
CA PHE A 34 20.41 -0.24 -12.50
C PHE A 34 21.05 -0.44 -11.12
N ASN A 35 22.26 0.07 -10.90
CA ASN A 35 22.90 0.00 -9.58
C ASN A 35 22.17 0.86 -8.53
N GLU A 36 21.64 2.03 -8.92
CA GLU A 36 20.80 2.87 -8.06
C GLU A 36 19.51 2.13 -7.65
N SER A 37 18.88 1.38 -8.57
CA SER A 37 17.69 0.59 -8.27
C SER A 37 17.96 -0.65 -7.41
N VAL A 38 19.07 -1.35 -7.63
CA VAL A 38 19.53 -2.46 -6.75
C VAL A 38 19.77 -1.96 -5.33
N ASN A 39 20.43 -0.81 -5.15
CA ASN A 39 20.70 -0.23 -3.83
C ASN A 39 19.41 0.20 -3.11
N LEU A 40 18.47 0.82 -3.82
CA LEU A 40 17.16 1.20 -3.28
C LEU A 40 16.37 -0.05 -2.81
N SER A 41 16.29 -1.08 -3.65
CA SER A 41 15.68 -2.37 -3.30
C SER A 41 16.37 -3.02 -2.09
N ALA A 42 17.70 -2.98 -2.00
CA ALA A 42 18.43 -3.54 -0.86
C ALA A 42 18.12 -2.81 0.46
N ASP A 43 17.98 -1.48 0.46
CA ASP A 43 17.62 -0.70 1.65
C ASP A 43 16.16 -0.97 2.08
N ILE A 44 15.22 -0.99 1.13
CA ILE A 44 13.81 -1.33 1.38
C ILE A 44 13.68 -2.74 1.96
N ALA A 45 14.48 -3.70 1.46
CA ALA A 45 14.51 -5.08 1.99
C ALA A 45 15.05 -5.18 3.43
N ALA A 46 15.85 -4.20 3.87
CA ALA A 46 16.43 -4.14 5.20
C ALA A 46 15.56 -3.38 6.22
N LEU A 47 14.42 -2.82 5.79
CA LEU A 47 13.49 -2.13 6.69
C LEU A 47 12.89 -3.10 7.75
N PRO A 48 12.57 -2.61 8.95
CA PRO A 48 11.90 -3.42 9.97
C PRO A 48 10.56 -3.99 9.47
N ALA A 49 10.22 -5.21 9.90
CA ALA A 49 8.93 -5.81 9.58
C ALA A 49 7.75 -4.89 9.97
N GLY A 50 6.77 -4.75 9.07
CA GLY A 50 5.64 -3.82 9.22
C GLY A 50 5.93 -2.37 8.84
N ARG A 51 7.18 -2.01 8.49
CA ARG A 51 7.49 -0.67 7.96
C ARG A 51 6.99 -0.54 6.53
N HIS A 52 6.14 0.45 6.27
CA HIS A 52 5.76 0.83 4.90
C HIS A 52 6.89 1.63 4.23
N ALA A 53 7.01 1.54 2.90
CA ALA A 53 7.91 2.35 2.09
C ALA A 53 7.16 3.08 0.99
N ILE A 54 7.50 4.36 0.79
CA ILE A 54 7.03 5.19 -0.33
C ILE A 54 8.27 5.74 -1.02
N VAL A 55 8.39 5.51 -2.32
CA VAL A 55 9.45 6.07 -3.15
C VAL A 55 8.84 7.09 -4.08
N GLY A 56 9.09 8.38 -3.84
CA GLY A 56 8.73 9.46 -4.76
C GLY A 56 9.99 9.87 -5.50
N ALA A 57 10.05 9.62 -6.81
CA ALA A 57 11.30 9.77 -7.54
C ALA A 57 11.11 10.20 -8.99
N ASP A 58 12.06 11.00 -9.47
CA ASP A 58 12.42 11.02 -10.89
C ASP A 58 13.34 9.82 -11.15
N PHE A 59 12.82 8.82 -11.86
CA PHE A 59 13.58 7.64 -12.23
C PHE A 59 14.37 7.80 -13.55
N ASN A 60 14.11 8.83 -14.35
CA ASN A 60 14.66 8.98 -15.70
C ASN A 60 14.50 7.72 -16.59
N LEU A 61 13.40 6.99 -16.40
CA LEU A 61 13.08 5.76 -17.13
C LEU A 61 11.96 5.99 -18.13
N GLN A 62 12.23 5.67 -19.40
CA GLN A 62 11.31 5.87 -20.52
C GLN A 62 10.30 4.74 -20.72
N ARG A 63 10.50 3.61 -20.02
CA ARG A 63 9.70 2.39 -20.17
C ARG A 63 9.84 1.42 -19.00
N SER A 64 8.80 0.65 -18.73
CA SER A 64 8.81 -0.39 -17.69
C SER A 64 9.58 -1.66 -18.08
N SER A 65 10.00 -1.78 -19.33
CA SER A 65 10.87 -2.85 -19.81
C SER A 65 12.37 -2.59 -19.52
N ASP A 66 12.69 -1.44 -18.92
CA ASP A 66 14.05 -1.14 -18.46
C ASP A 66 14.46 -2.08 -17.30
N PRO A 67 15.70 -2.65 -17.31
CA PRO A 67 16.19 -3.49 -16.22
C PRO A 67 16.09 -2.85 -14.83
N SER A 68 16.22 -1.52 -14.74
CA SER A 68 16.13 -0.77 -13.49
C SER A 68 14.70 -0.75 -12.94
N TYR A 69 13.69 -0.65 -13.82
CA TYR A 69 12.27 -0.75 -13.42
C TYR A 69 11.91 -2.18 -13.04
N ILE A 70 12.32 -3.16 -13.86
CA ILE A 70 12.10 -4.59 -13.59
C ILE A 70 12.73 -4.98 -12.25
N GLN A 71 13.92 -4.46 -11.91
CA GLN A 71 14.58 -4.68 -10.63
C GLN A 71 13.69 -4.31 -9.42
N MET A 72 12.95 -3.21 -9.51
CA MET A 72 12.13 -2.67 -8.42
C MET A 72 10.70 -3.22 -8.38
N VAL A 73 10.06 -3.34 -9.54
CA VAL A 73 8.60 -3.58 -9.68
C VAL A 73 8.27 -4.92 -10.35
N GLY A 74 9.22 -5.50 -11.09
CA GLY A 74 9.01 -6.66 -11.96
C GLY A 74 8.89 -8.01 -11.24
N GLU A 75 8.43 -9.01 -12.00
CA GLU A 75 8.28 -10.41 -11.60
C GLU A 75 9.28 -11.31 -12.36
N PRO A 76 9.87 -12.36 -11.74
CA PRO A 76 9.72 -12.73 -10.34
C PRO A 76 10.38 -11.71 -9.41
N TYR A 77 9.69 -11.36 -8.33
CA TYR A 77 10.13 -10.33 -7.40
C TYR A 77 11.56 -10.53 -6.84
N ASN A 78 12.35 -9.46 -6.90
CA ASN A 78 13.59 -9.33 -6.14
C ASN A 78 13.33 -8.98 -4.66
N THR A 79 14.37 -8.93 -3.84
CA THR A 79 14.29 -8.38 -2.47
C THR A 79 13.94 -6.89 -2.50
N GLY A 80 13.07 -6.42 -1.60
CA GLY A 80 12.74 -4.98 -1.50
C GLY A 80 11.82 -4.52 -2.63
N VAL A 81 10.72 -5.25 -2.76
CA VAL A 81 9.72 -5.10 -3.82
C VAL A 81 8.96 -3.78 -3.72
N LEU A 82 8.72 -3.16 -4.86
CA LEU A 82 7.81 -2.03 -5.02
C LEU A 82 6.63 -2.35 -5.94
N ARG A 83 5.66 -1.46 -5.97
CA ARG A 83 4.41 -1.52 -6.73
C ARG A 83 4.21 -0.19 -7.43
N ASP A 84 3.87 -0.24 -8.72
CA ASP A 84 3.28 0.90 -9.41
C ASP A 84 1.79 0.98 -9.02
N PRO A 85 1.36 1.97 -8.22
CA PRO A 85 0.01 2.02 -7.67
C PRO A 85 -1.06 2.19 -8.75
N ILE A 86 -0.72 2.69 -9.94
CA ILE A 86 -1.66 2.80 -11.06
C ILE A 86 -1.58 1.63 -12.05
N ASN A 87 -0.64 0.69 -11.84
CA ASN A 87 -0.41 -0.48 -12.69
C ASN A 87 -0.31 -0.11 -14.20
N ARG A 88 0.52 0.90 -14.52
CA ARG A 88 0.76 1.43 -15.87
C ARG A 88 2.23 1.35 -16.27
N GLY A 89 2.78 0.15 -16.15
CA GLY A 89 3.94 -0.23 -16.95
C GLY A 89 3.65 -0.19 -18.46
N GLY A 90 4.62 0.26 -19.24
CA GLY A 90 4.58 0.32 -20.69
C GLY A 90 5.79 1.06 -21.24
N ASP A 91 5.78 1.36 -22.55
CA ASP A 91 6.73 2.29 -23.18
C ASP A 91 6.10 3.70 -23.15
N TRP A 92 6.60 4.57 -22.27
CA TRP A 92 6.02 5.88 -21.97
C TRP A 92 6.50 6.98 -22.93
N ASN A 93 7.81 7.04 -23.21
CA ASN A 93 8.41 8.09 -24.04
C ASN A 93 7.69 8.27 -25.37
N ASN A 94 7.37 9.53 -25.70
CA ASN A 94 6.76 9.96 -26.96
C ASN A 94 5.49 9.15 -27.31
N ASN A 95 4.75 8.68 -26.30
CA ASN A 95 3.59 7.82 -26.48
C ASN A 95 2.30 8.49 -25.98
N ILE A 96 1.52 9.01 -26.93
CA ILE A 96 0.25 9.71 -26.68
C ILE A 96 -0.79 8.89 -25.89
N VAL A 97 -0.63 7.56 -25.83
CA VAL A 97 -1.46 6.68 -25.00
C VAL A 97 -1.22 6.95 -23.49
N TYR A 98 0.00 7.30 -23.09
CA TYR A 98 0.36 7.58 -21.71
C TYR A 98 0.31 9.07 -21.33
N ARG A 99 -0.04 9.96 -22.28
CA ARG A 99 -0.03 11.44 -22.10
C ARG A 99 -0.67 11.96 -20.81
N ASN A 100 -1.70 11.28 -20.28
CA ASN A 100 -2.43 11.67 -19.06
C ASN A 100 -1.67 11.36 -17.75
N ILE A 101 -0.56 10.64 -17.83
CA ILE A 101 0.32 10.31 -16.69
C ILE A 101 1.77 10.75 -16.92
N HIS A 102 2.06 11.49 -17.99
CA HIS A 102 3.38 12.08 -18.21
C HIS A 102 3.67 13.19 -17.20
N THR A 103 4.95 13.41 -16.93
CA THR A 103 5.43 14.29 -15.85
C THR A 103 6.62 15.18 -16.23
N GLN A 104 7.33 14.84 -17.31
CA GLN A 104 8.68 15.35 -17.61
C GLN A 104 8.81 16.88 -17.65
N ASP A 105 8.24 17.60 -18.61
CA ASP A 105 8.54 19.04 -18.73
C ASP A 105 7.31 19.88 -19.04
N SER A 106 7.11 20.89 -18.20
CA SER A 106 6.01 21.84 -18.32
C SER A 106 6.37 23.12 -19.10
N ASN A 107 7.65 23.43 -19.29
CA ASN A 107 8.15 24.71 -19.78
C ASN A 107 9.19 24.63 -20.91
N ASN A 108 9.63 23.45 -21.35
CA ASN A 108 10.54 23.29 -22.49
C ASN A 108 9.87 22.72 -23.76
N SER A 109 10.58 22.79 -24.89
CA SER A 109 10.13 22.27 -26.19
C SER A 109 10.43 20.77 -26.42
N SER A 110 11.06 20.09 -25.45
CA SER A 110 11.16 18.63 -25.42
C SER A 110 9.79 18.04 -25.09
N GLY A 111 9.08 18.68 -24.13
CA GLY A 111 7.64 18.57 -23.92
C GLY A 111 7.20 17.51 -22.91
N MET A 112 5.89 17.46 -22.67
CA MET A 112 5.25 16.51 -21.75
C MET A 112 5.11 15.11 -22.39
N ASP A 113 6.23 14.43 -22.65
CA ASP A 113 6.28 13.17 -23.42
C ASP A 113 6.77 11.91 -22.67
N ASP A 114 7.18 12.04 -21.40
CA ASP A 114 7.68 10.93 -20.58
C ASP A 114 7.06 10.83 -19.17
N ARG A 115 7.05 9.62 -18.57
CA ARG A 115 6.60 9.34 -17.19
C ARG A 115 7.80 9.10 -16.26
N PHE A 116 8.62 10.13 -16.08
CA PHE A 116 9.81 10.04 -15.24
C PHE A 116 9.51 10.02 -13.74
N ASP A 117 8.50 10.77 -13.31
CA ASP A 117 8.17 10.97 -11.92
C ASP A 117 7.09 9.98 -11.50
N GLN A 118 7.42 9.15 -10.51
CA GLN A 118 6.54 8.10 -10.05
C GLN A 118 6.59 8.02 -8.53
N VAL A 119 5.41 7.82 -7.93
CA VAL A 119 5.28 7.41 -6.54
C VAL A 119 5.05 5.91 -6.53
N LEU A 120 6.08 5.15 -6.16
CA LEU A 120 6.01 3.70 -6.00
C LEU A 120 5.82 3.32 -4.52
N LEU A 121 5.07 2.26 -4.27
CA LEU A 121 4.65 1.86 -2.94
C LEU A 121 5.19 0.47 -2.55
N SER A 122 5.48 0.24 -1.27
CA SER A 122 5.64 -1.11 -0.74
C SER A 122 4.34 -1.92 -0.90
N PRO A 123 4.39 -3.25 -1.09
CA PRO A 123 3.20 -4.10 -1.21
C PRO A 123 2.17 -3.92 -0.10
N SER A 124 2.60 -3.59 1.13
CA SER A 124 1.74 -3.31 2.29
C SER A 124 1.02 -1.94 2.27
N LEU A 125 1.05 -1.22 1.15
CA LEU A 125 0.25 -0.01 0.91
C LEU A 125 -0.68 -0.18 -0.30
N VAL A 126 -0.80 -1.41 -0.83
CA VAL A 126 -1.71 -1.78 -1.92
C VAL A 126 -2.31 -3.18 -1.69
N ASP A 127 -2.45 -3.61 -0.44
CA ASP A 127 -2.94 -4.94 -0.07
C ASP A 127 -4.39 -4.93 0.44
N ALA A 128 -4.99 -3.75 0.65
CA ALA A 128 -6.29 -3.54 1.29
C ALA A 128 -6.32 -3.93 2.79
N GLN A 129 -5.20 -3.78 3.51
CA GLN A 129 -5.12 -3.89 4.97
C GLN A 129 -4.47 -2.66 5.60
N GLY A 130 -4.96 -2.27 6.79
CA GLY A 130 -4.31 -1.23 7.60
C GLY A 130 -4.31 0.14 6.92
N MET A 131 -3.12 0.68 6.70
CA MET A 131 -2.89 1.93 5.97
C MET A 131 -2.66 1.59 4.50
N ASP A 132 -3.45 2.16 3.60
CA ASP A 132 -3.52 1.67 2.21
C ASP A 132 -3.78 2.80 1.21
N TYR A 133 -3.38 2.62 -0.03
CA TYR A 133 -3.58 3.58 -1.12
C TYR A 133 -5.04 3.63 -1.59
N ILE A 134 -5.64 4.83 -1.59
CA ILE A 134 -7.04 5.03 -1.97
C ILE A 134 -7.23 4.74 -3.48
N SER A 135 -7.69 3.52 -3.78
CA SER A 135 -7.84 2.98 -5.14
C SER A 135 -8.58 1.63 -5.23
N ASP A 136 -8.81 1.16 -6.47
CA ASP A 136 -9.19 -0.21 -6.85
C ASP A 136 -7.95 -1.08 -7.23
N TYR A 137 -6.76 -0.88 -6.65
CA TYR A 137 -5.57 -1.68 -7.00
C TYR A 137 -5.88 -3.21 -6.89
N PRO A 138 -5.47 -4.07 -7.85
CA PRO A 138 -4.52 -3.87 -8.96
C PRO A 138 -5.14 -3.42 -10.29
N ARG A 139 -6.34 -2.83 -10.31
CA ARG A 139 -6.92 -2.25 -11.53
C ARG A 139 -5.92 -1.28 -12.18
N PRO A 140 -5.70 -1.34 -13.51
CA PRO A 140 -4.89 -0.35 -14.22
C PRO A 140 -5.65 0.96 -14.50
N TRP A 141 -5.04 2.10 -14.16
CA TRP A 141 -5.58 3.46 -14.37
C TRP A 141 -6.13 3.72 -15.77
N ASP A 142 -7.33 4.26 -15.94
CA ASP A 142 -7.88 4.54 -17.27
C ASP A 142 -7.14 5.69 -18.00
N LEU A 143 -6.15 5.33 -18.81
CA LEU A 143 -5.31 6.23 -19.62
C LEU A 143 -6.09 7.12 -20.60
N ARG A 144 -7.40 6.95 -20.76
CA ARG A 144 -8.25 7.88 -21.53
C ARG A 144 -8.43 9.22 -20.81
N PHE A 145 -8.36 9.23 -19.48
CA PHE A 145 -8.63 10.39 -18.63
C PHE A 145 -7.40 10.80 -17.79
N PHE A 146 -7.31 12.10 -17.48
CA PHE A 146 -6.39 12.64 -16.47
C PHE A 146 -6.92 12.51 -15.04
N GLU A 147 -8.21 12.14 -14.92
CA GLU A 147 -8.89 11.89 -13.66
C GLU A 147 -9.57 10.52 -13.75
N ASP A 148 -8.96 9.50 -13.14
CA ASP A 148 -9.62 8.22 -12.90
C ASP A 148 -10.27 8.24 -11.50
N SER A 149 -11.52 7.77 -11.41
CA SER A 149 -12.25 7.61 -10.15
C SER A 149 -11.77 6.40 -9.34
N ASN A 150 -11.07 5.46 -9.97
CA ASN A 150 -10.59 4.22 -9.35
C ASN A 150 -9.22 4.37 -8.65
N HIS A 151 -8.66 5.59 -8.62
CA HIS A 151 -7.30 5.87 -8.15
C HIS A 151 -7.21 7.32 -7.66
N SER A 152 -6.54 7.58 -6.53
CA SER A 152 -6.24 8.95 -6.08
C SER A 152 -4.95 9.54 -6.69
N TYR A 153 -4.11 8.73 -7.34
CA TYR A 153 -2.86 9.19 -7.98
C TYR A 153 -3.10 10.29 -9.03
N ARG A 154 -2.29 11.35 -9.09
CA ARG A 154 -2.38 12.39 -10.14
C ARG A 154 -0.99 12.86 -10.58
N ALA A 155 -0.81 13.04 -11.89
CA ALA A 155 0.25 13.86 -12.47
C ALA A 155 -0.28 15.31 -12.56
N TRP A 156 0.03 16.12 -11.54
CA TRP A 156 -0.72 17.33 -11.25
C TRP A 156 -0.49 18.45 -12.27
N GLY A 157 -1.59 18.95 -12.84
CA GLY A 157 -1.60 19.92 -13.92
C GLY A 157 -1.65 19.31 -15.33
N ASN A 158 -1.29 18.03 -15.51
CA ASN A 158 -1.33 17.41 -16.83
C ASN A 158 -2.72 16.88 -17.18
N ASP A 159 -3.50 17.69 -17.90
CA ASP A 159 -4.81 17.34 -18.45
C ASP A 159 -4.75 16.51 -19.75
N GLY A 160 -3.56 16.08 -20.16
CA GLY A 160 -3.32 15.34 -21.39
C GLY A 160 -3.36 16.16 -22.68
N SER A 161 -3.55 17.48 -22.62
CA SER A 161 -3.53 18.36 -23.80
C SER A 161 -2.11 18.84 -24.18
N SER A 162 -1.10 18.49 -23.37
CA SER A 162 0.27 19.05 -23.45
C SER A 162 1.30 18.13 -24.12
N PHE A 163 0.87 17.00 -24.71
CA PHE A 163 1.76 15.98 -25.29
C PHE A 163 2.72 16.59 -26.34
N ASN A 164 4.02 16.32 -26.19
CA ASN A 164 5.13 16.88 -26.98
C ASN A 164 5.15 18.42 -27.04
N GLY A 165 4.67 19.10 -25.99
CA GLY A 165 4.69 20.55 -25.88
C GLY A 165 4.69 21.03 -24.43
N PHE A 166 4.60 22.35 -24.29
CA PHE A 166 4.46 23.03 -23.00
C PHE A 166 3.15 22.66 -22.31
N LEU A 167 3.11 22.81 -20.98
CA LEU A 167 1.88 22.67 -20.21
C LEU A 167 0.83 23.67 -20.73
N ASN A 168 -0.37 23.18 -21.04
CA ASN A 168 -1.47 24.06 -21.40
C ASN A 168 -1.87 24.91 -20.18
N ILE A 169 -1.54 26.20 -20.21
CA ILE A 169 -1.89 27.14 -19.15
C ILE A 169 -3.32 27.63 -19.34
N ALA A 170 -3.62 28.24 -20.49
CA ALA A 170 -4.82 29.05 -20.69
C ALA A 170 -6.15 28.30 -20.51
N THR A 171 -6.19 27.02 -20.87
CA THR A 171 -7.42 26.20 -20.79
C THR A 171 -7.20 24.88 -20.04
N ASN A 172 -6.29 24.86 -19.06
CA ASN A 172 -5.98 23.65 -18.30
C ASN A 172 -7.24 23.05 -17.64
N ALA A 173 -7.64 21.85 -18.05
CA ALA A 173 -8.88 21.23 -17.57
C ALA A 173 -8.76 20.62 -16.16
N MET A 174 -7.55 20.34 -15.68
CA MET A 174 -7.33 19.75 -14.35
C MET A 174 -7.24 20.83 -13.26
N VAL A 175 -6.41 21.87 -13.47
CA VAL A 175 -6.04 22.82 -12.40
C VAL A 175 -6.37 24.28 -12.72
N GLY A 176 -6.83 24.58 -13.94
CA GLY A 176 -7.10 25.94 -14.41
C GLY A 176 -5.83 26.80 -14.59
N PRO A 177 -5.97 28.01 -15.17
CA PRO A 177 -4.83 28.79 -15.63
C PRO A 177 -3.94 29.33 -14.50
N VAL A 178 -4.47 29.60 -13.32
CA VAL A 178 -3.69 30.15 -12.20
C VAL A 178 -2.69 29.13 -11.65
N ILE A 179 -3.12 27.87 -11.49
CA ILE A 179 -2.25 26.80 -10.96
C ILE A 179 -1.32 26.29 -12.08
N ALA A 180 -1.79 26.19 -13.32
CA ALA A 180 -0.94 25.80 -14.45
C ALA A 180 0.20 26.81 -14.68
N GLN A 181 -0.07 28.12 -14.57
CA GLN A 181 0.99 29.14 -14.61
C GLN A 181 1.97 28.97 -13.44
N ALA A 182 1.48 28.75 -12.22
CA ALA A 182 2.34 28.55 -11.05
C ALA A 182 3.22 27.31 -11.15
N ILE A 183 2.77 26.23 -11.81
CA ILE A 183 3.59 25.05 -12.12
C ILE A 183 4.74 25.43 -13.07
N VAL A 184 4.42 26.12 -14.17
CA VAL A 184 5.41 26.58 -15.17
C VAL A 184 6.43 27.55 -14.57
N ASP A 185 5.98 28.50 -13.74
CA ASP A 185 6.83 29.48 -13.05
C ASP A 185 7.81 28.83 -12.04
N MET A 186 7.50 27.63 -11.56
CA MET A 186 8.38 26.84 -10.67
C MET A 186 9.33 25.91 -11.44
N ALA A 187 9.14 25.76 -12.76
CA ALA A 187 9.80 24.78 -13.62
C ALA A 187 10.68 25.42 -14.72
N LEU A 188 11.10 26.68 -14.52
CA LEU A 188 11.66 27.55 -15.56
C LEU A 188 12.82 26.93 -16.37
N ASP A 189 13.72 26.20 -15.73
CA ASP A 189 14.93 25.61 -16.33
C ASP A 189 14.80 24.09 -16.64
N GLY A 190 13.57 23.62 -16.88
CA GLY A 190 13.26 22.23 -17.24
C GLY A 190 12.80 21.40 -16.05
N GLY A 191 11.76 21.86 -15.37
CA GLY A 191 11.19 21.22 -14.19
C GLY A 191 10.00 20.29 -14.49
N HIS A 192 9.99 19.17 -13.78
CA HIS A 192 8.94 18.17 -13.80
C HIS A 192 7.71 18.61 -13.00
N ILE A 193 6.53 18.08 -13.33
CA ILE A 193 5.29 18.39 -12.61
C ILE A 193 5.07 17.50 -11.38
N PRO A 194 4.34 17.97 -10.34
CA PRO A 194 4.17 17.21 -9.12
C PRO A 194 3.38 15.92 -9.34
N VAL A 195 3.78 14.85 -8.64
CA VAL A 195 3.00 13.60 -8.54
C VAL A 195 2.60 13.38 -7.09
N PHE A 196 1.33 13.05 -6.87
CA PHE A 196 0.82 12.66 -5.55
C PHE A 196 -0.17 11.52 -5.66
N LEU A 197 -0.50 10.95 -4.50
CA LEU A 197 -1.59 9.99 -4.27
C LEU A 197 -2.09 10.15 -2.83
N ASP A 198 -3.29 9.67 -2.53
CA ASP A 198 -3.86 9.70 -1.19
C ASP A 198 -3.76 8.33 -0.52
N LEU A 199 -3.46 8.32 0.78
CA LEU A 199 -3.48 7.14 1.64
C LEU A 199 -4.62 7.26 2.65
N ALA A 200 -5.36 6.17 2.86
CA ALA A 200 -6.29 6.04 3.96
C ALA A 200 -5.59 5.43 5.19
N MET A 201 -5.83 6.01 6.36
CA MET A 201 -5.30 5.53 7.63
C MET A 201 -6.04 4.27 8.11
N PRO A 202 -5.42 3.41 8.93
CA PRO A 202 -6.09 2.24 9.49
C PRO A 202 -7.31 2.63 10.33
N GLY A 203 -8.43 1.92 10.13
CA GLY A 203 -9.55 2.00 11.06
C GLY A 203 -9.13 1.62 12.47
N ARG A 204 -9.48 2.43 13.48
CA ARG A 204 -9.20 2.13 14.89
C ARG A 204 -10.43 1.48 15.53
N LEU A 205 -10.28 0.32 16.15
CA LEU A 205 -11.39 -0.31 16.87
C LEU A 205 -11.75 0.51 18.11
N GLY A 206 -12.98 1.02 18.16
CA GLY A 206 -13.58 1.66 19.32
C GLY A 206 -14.69 0.80 19.92
N ILE A 207 -14.73 0.74 21.24
CA ILE A 207 -15.81 0.12 22.03
C ILE A 207 -16.24 1.12 23.09
N ASP A 208 -17.55 1.38 23.20
CA ASP A 208 -18.07 2.40 24.11
C ASP A 208 -18.25 1.91 25.56
N GLN A 209 -18.21 0.60 25.79
CA GLN A 209 -18.17 -0.01 27.13
C GLN A 209 -17.02 -1.04 27.22
N PRO A 210 -15.82 -0.64 27.69
CA PRO A 210 -14.66 -1.54 27.80
C PRO A 210 -14.76 -2.55 28.95
N VAL A 211 -15.76 -2.42 29.82
CA VAL A 211 -16.05 -3.35 30.91
C VAL A 211 -17.48 -3.85 30.75
N ILE A 212 -17.64 -5.18 30.62
CA ILE A 212 -18.95 -5.83 30.60
C ILE A 212 -19.21 -6.35 32.02
N ASP A 213 -20.06 -5.66 32.77
CA ASP A 213 -20.61 -6.18 34.03
C ASP A 213 -21.87 -6.99 33.73
N LEU A 214 -21.82 -8.29 34.03
CA LEU A 214 -22.95 -9.21 33.87
C LEU A 214 -23.82 -9.29 35.14
N GLY A 215 -23.36 -8.72 36.26
CA GLY A 215 -24.00 -8.83 37.56
C GLY A 215 -24.12 -10.28 38.06
N ASN A 216 -25.14 -10.54 38.88
CA ASN A 216 -25.49 -11.88 39.34
C ASN A 216 -26.36 -12.59 38.31
N VAL A 217 -25.79 -13.51 37.52
CA VAL A 217 -26.51 -14.33 36.54
C VAL A 217 -26.96 -15.66 37.18
N PRO A 218 -28.26 -15.94 37.32
CA PRO A 218 -28.76 -17.23 37.84
C PRO A 218 -28.40 -18.40 36.92
N PHE A 219 -28.15 -19.57 37.50
CA PHE A 219 -27.72 -20.79 36.77
C PHE A 219 -28.70 -21.28 35.67
N THR A 220 -29.95 -20.80 35.68
CA THR A 220 -30.99 -21.16 34.70
C THR A 220 -31.12 -20.18 33.54
N ASP A 221 -30.51 -18.99 33.64
CA ASP A 221 -30.90 -17.84 32.83
C ASP A 221 -29.82 -17.50 31.80
N ALA A 222 -30.25 -17.09 30.62
CA ALA A 222 -29.36 -16.60 29.57
C ALA A 222 -29.29 -15.07 29.64
N HIS A 223 -28.13 -14.53 29.99
CA HIS A 223 -27.84 -13.11 29.85
C HIS A 223 -27.12 -12.84 28.53
N ALA A 224 -27.48 -11.73 27.89
CA ALA A 224 -26.82 -11.20 26.70
C ALA A 224 -26.54 -9.71 26.91
N PHE A 225 -25.43 -9.24 26.36
CA PHE A 225 -25.05 -7.83 26.36
C PHE A 225 -24.67 -7.43 24.93
N THR A 226 -25.13 -6.25 24.49
CA THR A 226 -24.78 -5.70 23.18
C THR A 226 -23.60 -4.75 23.33
N VAL A 227 -22.49 -5.08 22.68
CA VAL A 227 -21.33 -4.19 22.56
C VAL A 227 -21.44 -3.45 21.23
N ASP A 228 -21.59 -2.14 21.27
CA ASP A 228 -21.47 -1.31 20.08
C ASP A 228 -19.98 -1.16 19.71
N ILE A 229 -19.67 -1.51 18.46
CA ILE A 229 -18.34 -1.41 17.86
C ILE A 229 -18.37 -0.28 16.83
N ARG A 230 -17.36 0.60 16.87
CA ARG A 230 -17.24 1.72 15.93
C ARG A 230 -15.81 1.88 15.42
N ASN A 231 -15.68 2.66 14.34
CA ASN A 231 -14.40 3.24 13.97
C ASN A 231 -14.11 4.44 14.90
N ALA A 232 -13.01 4.38 15.63
CA ALA A 232 -12.51 5.41 16.52
C ALA A 232 -11.30 6.16 15.93
N GLY A 233 -11.10 6.07 14.60
CA GLY A 233 -10.14 6.92 13.90
C GLY A 233 -10.54 8.40 13.98
N ASP A 234 -9.54 9.28 13.98
CA ASP A 234 -9.76 10.72 14.09
C ASP A 234 -10.17 11.34 12.75
N THR A 235 -11.47 11.32 12.44
CA THR A 235 -12.03 11.91 11.22
C THR A 235 -11.94 13.44 11.19
N SER A 236 -11.64 14.10 12.31
CA SER A 236 -11.37 15.56 12.32
C SER A 236 -9.99 15.89 11.78
N LEU A 237 -9.04 14.96 11.92
CA LEU A 237 -7.67 15.05 11.44
C LEU A 237 -7.50 14.48 10.02
N TRP A 238 -8.16 13.35 9.73
CA TRP A 238 -7.97 12.59 8.48
C TRP A 238 -9.16 12.65 7.51
N GLY A 239 -10.27 13.30 7.89
CA GLY A 239 -11.51 13.30 7.12
C GLY A 239 -12.28 11.98 7.23
N GLU A 240 -13.53 11.96 6.75
CA GLU A 240 -14.39 10.77 6.80
C GLU A 240 -13.94 9.67 5.82
N THR A 241 -13.35 10.05 4.68
CA THR A 241 -12.86 9.14 3.64
C THR A 241 -11.39 8.75 3.79
N GLY A 242 -10.63 9.45 4.64
CA GLY A 242 -9.21 9.18 4.89
C GLY A 242 -8.96 8.13 5.98
N ILE A 243 -9.99 7.40 6.42
CA ILE A 243 -9.87 6.32 7.41
C ILE A 243 -10.59 5.06 6.91
N ASN A 244 -9.82 3.99 6.77
CA ASN A 244 -10.33 2.69 6.36
C ASN A 244 -11.37 2.14 7.37
N PRO A 245 -12.36 1.35 6.91
CA PRO A 245 -13.34 0.73 7.79
C PRO A 245 -12.68 -0.30 8.72
N VAL A 246 -13.22 -0.43 9.94
CA VAL A 246 -12.78 -1.47 10.88
C VAL A 246 -13.38 -2.82 10.44
N SER A 247 -12.53 -3.77 10.06
CA SER A 247 -12.97 -5.14 9.75
C SER A 247 -13.09 -5.98 11.02
N THR A 248 -14.28 -6.52 11.30
CA THR A 248 -14.51 -7.48 12.39
C THR A 248 -14.97 -8.81 11.83
N THR A 249 -14.08 -9.81 11.81
CA THR A 249 -14.46 -11.21 11.55
C THR A 249 -15.11 -11.80 12.80
N SER A 250 -16.43 -11.66 12.92
CA SER A 250 -17.17 -12.27 14.02
C SER A 250 -17.02 -13.80 13.97
N PRO A 251 -16.52 -14.46 15.04
CA PRO A 251 -16.42 -15.92 15.06
C PRO A 251 -17.82 -16.50 15.01
N ARG A 252 -18.09 -17.30 13.97
CA ARG A 252 -19.37 -17.99 13.77
C ARG A 252 -19.79 -18.68 15.07
N ALA A 253 -20.94 -18.26 15.62
CA ALA A 253 -21.44 -18.77 16.89
C ALA A 253 -21.40 -20.32 16.91
N PRO A 254 -20.83 -20.95 17.95
CA PRO A 254 -20.80 -22.40 18.03
C PRO A 254 -22.24 -22.94 18.02
N PRO A 255 -22.51 -24.04 17.30
CA PRO A 255 -23.86 -24.58 17.20
C PRO A 255 -24.40 -24.89 18.60
N SER A 256 -25.62 -24.39 18.88
CA SER A 256 -26.26 -24.52 20.19
C SER A 256 -26.31 -25.97 20.63
N ARG A 257 -25.51 -26.33 21.65
CA ARG A 257 -25.46 -27.68 22.19
C ARG A 257 -26.83 -28.03 22.78
N PRO A 258 -27.50 -29.13 22.35
CA PRO A 258 -28.80 -29.49 22.90
C PRO A 258 -28.73 -29.66 24.42
N ARG A 259 -29.67 -29.02 25.13
CA ARG A 259 -29.80 -29.12 26.58
C ARG A 259 -30.06 -30.59 26.97
N PRO A 260 -29.31 -31.18 27.93
CA PRO A 260 -29.63 -32.51 28.44
C PRO A 260 -31.05 -32.53 29.00
N ALA A 261 -31.85 -33.53 28.61
CA ALA A 261 -33.17 -33.72 29.18
C ALA A 261 -33.06 -34.03 30.68
N PRO A 262 -33.97 -33.52 31.53
CA PRO A 262 -33.96 -33.86 32.96
C PRO A 262 -34.20 -35.37 33.14
N SER A 263 -33.29 -36.03 33.86
CA SER A 263 -33.42 -37.43 34.22
C SER A 263 -34.64 -37.64 35.13
N LYS A 264 -35.51 -38.59 34.77
CA LYS A 264 -36.56 -39.07 35.69
C LYS A 264 -35.90 -39.77 36.88
N PRO A 265 -36.45 -39.65 38.10
CA PRO A 265 -36.00 -40.47 39.22
C PRO A 265 -36.47 -41.92 39.00
N THR A 266 -35.51 -42.83 38.87
CA THR A 266 -35.77 -44.28 38.75
C THR A 266 -36.20 -44.83 40.10
N GLN A 267 -37.38 -45.47 40.18
CA GLN A 267 -37.77 -46.21 41.38
C GLN A 267 -36.87 -47.45 41.56
N ALA A 268 -36.55 -47.77 42.82
CA ALA A 268 -35.80 -48.97 43.16
C ALA A 268 -36.66 -50.25 43.03
N SER A 269 -36.02 -51.37 42.73
CA SER A 269 -36.60 -52.72 42.77
C SER A 269 -35.51 -53.75 43.08
N PRO A 270 -35.86 -54.96 43.58
CA PRO A 270 -35.03 -55.66 44.59
C PRO A 270 -33.85 -56.49 44.03
N PRO A 271 -32.93 -56.96 44.90
CA PRO A 271 -31.70 -57.65 44.49
C PRO A 271 -31.85 -59.18 44.38
N THR A 272 -30.69 -59.86 44.19
CA THR A 272 -30.37 -61.31 44.35
C THR A 272 -30.49 -62.18 43.07
N PRO A 273 -29.67 -63.25 42.85
CA PRO A 273 -28.42 -63.68 43.51
C PRO A 273 -27.16 -63.78 42.60
N THR A 274 -25.99 -63.90 43.23
CA THR A 274 -24.69 -64.31 42.65
C THR A 274 -24.64 -65.82 42.35
N PRO A 275 -23.75 -66.27 41.44
CA PRO A 275 -22.65 -67.14 41.92
C PRO A 275 -21.27 -66.90 41.25
N SER A 276 -20.23 -67.35 41.94
CA SER A 276 -18.81 -67.43 41.50
C SER A 276 -18.26 -68.81 41.91
N PRO A 277 -16.97 -69.19 41.70
CA PRO A 277 -15.96 -68.79 40.70
C PRO A 277 -15.30 -69.99 39.96
N SER A 278 -14.43 -69.74 38.96
CA SER A 278 -13.30 -70.65 38.63
C SER A 278 -12.16 -69.95 37.88
N THR A 279 -10.92 -70.40 38.15
CA THR A 279 -9.60 -69.90 37.67
C THR A 279 -8.53 -70.96 38.02
N PRO A 280 -7.26 -70.91 37.55
CA PRO A 280 -6.65 -70.64 36.22
C PRO A 280 -5.72 -71.85 35.89
N PRO A 281 -4.45 -71.80 35.38
CA PRO A 281 -3.62 -70.89 34.53
C PRO A 281 -3.21 -71.62 33.19
N PRO A 282 -2.02 -71.52 32.52
CA PRO A 282 -0.86 -70.60 32.54
C PRO A 282 -0.41 -70.07 31.14
N GLY A 283 0.87 -69.66 30.99
CA GLY A 283 1.58 -69.36 29.71
C GLY A 283 2.56 -70.48 29.27
N PRO A 284 3.61 -70.27 28.40
CA PRO A 284 4.38 -69.02 28.21
C PRO A 284 4.94 -68.67 26.78
N ALA A 285 5.61 -67.51 26.67
CA ALA A 285 6.84 -67.14 25.92
C ALA A 285 7.07 -67.31 24.37
N ALA A 286 7.41 -66.16 23.75
CA ALA A 286 8.60 -65.85 22.88
C ALA A 286 8.68 -66.15 21.34
N ALA A 287 9.52 -65.30 20.67
CA ALA A 287 10.05 -65.36 19.28
C ALA A 287 9.08 -65.05 18.10
N SER A 288 9.47 -64.45 16.96
CA SER A 288 10.74 -63.87 16.44
C SER A 288 10.51 -62.98 15.19
N SER A 289 11.45 -62.09 14.84
CA SER A 289 11.52 -61.33 13.56
C SER A 289 12.05 -62.19 12.38
N PRO A 290 11.93 -61.78 11.09
CA PRO A 290 12.93 -60.86 10.49
C PRO A 290 12.42 -59.88 9.39
N SER A 291 13.27 -58.90 9.03
CA SER A 291 13.18 -58.09 7.78
C SER A 291 14.12 -58.65 6.70
N PRO A 292 14.05 -58.22 5.41
CA PRO A 292 14.98 -57.16 4.94
C PRO A 292 14.53 -56.30 3.72
N CYS A 293 15.44 -55.40 3.26
CA CYS A 293 15.60 -54.81 1.89
C CYS A 293 15.05 -53.40 1.53
N SER A 294 15.81 -52.37 1.93
CA SER A 294 16.53 -51.35 1.10
C SER A 294 16.07 -50.89 -0.30
N SER A 295 15.84 -49.55 -0.44
CA SER A 295 16.53 -48.49 -1.26
C SER A 295 17.12 -48.78 -2.68
N PRO A 296 17.45 -47.76 -3.55
CA PRO A 296 17.56 -46.28 -3.32
C PRO A 296 16.97 -45.35 -4.43
N ALA A 297 17.19 -44.03 -4.29
CA ALA A 297 16.86 -42.97 -5.26
C ALA A 297 18.12 -42.30 -5.89
N THR A 298 17.93 -41.49 -6.96
CA THR A 298 19.03 -40.93 -7.78
C THR A 298 18.88 -39.42 -8.03
N THR A 299 20.01 -38.69 -8.07
CA THR A 299 20.13 -37.23 -8.27
C THR A 299 20.59 -36.86 -9.71
N PRO A 300 20.38 -35.61 -10.18
CA PRO A 300 21.15 -35.00 -11.27
C PRO A 300 21.97 -33.74 -10.84
N PRO A 301 22.95 -33.28 -11.65
CA PRO A 301 24.05 -32.41 -11.18
C PRO A 301 23.99 -30.93 -11.62
N ALA A 302 24.90 -30.11 -11.05
CA ALA A 302 25.14 -28.70 -11.37
C ALA A 302 26.37 -28.50 -12.30
N PRO A 303 26.50 -27.35 -13.00
CA PRO A 303 27.69 -26.99 -13.78
C PRO A 303 28.73 -26.19 -12.97
N THR A 304 29.98 -26.21 -13.43
CA THR A 304 31.17 -25.65 -12.77
C THR A 304 31.66 -24.35 -13.42
N HIS A 305 32.07 -23.37 -12.61
CA HIS A 305 33.00 -22.32 -13.04
C HIS A 305 34.00 -21.97 -11.93
N SER A 306 35.16 -21.43 -12.33
CA SER A 306 36.44 -21.55 -11.61
C SER A 306 36.84 -20.27 -10.87
N CYS A 307 37.32 -20.42 -9.62
CA CYS A 307 37.89 -19.32 -8.86
C CYS A 307 39.35 -19.03 -9.28
N ARG A 308 39.65 -17.75 -9.57
CA ARG A 308 41.02 -17.21 -9.48
C ARG A 308 41.05 -16.03 -8.53
N SER A 309 42.04 -16.02 -7.67
CA SER A 309 42.31 -14.99 -6.67
C SER A 309 43.13 -13.83 -7.25
N ALA A 310 42.84 -12.62 -6.77
CA ALA A 310 43.70 -11.45 -6.91
C ALA A 310 43.65 -10.62 -5.62
N SER A 311 44.82 -10.23 -5.10
CA SER A 311 44.97 -9.48 -3.86
C SER A 311 44.74 -7.96 -4.06
N PRO A 312 44.38 -7.20 -3.02
CA PRO A 312 44.11 -5.76 -3.14
C PRO A 312 45.38 -4.89 -3.17
N SER A 313 45.24 -3.67 -3.69
CA SER A 313 46.20 -2.57 -3.50
C SER A 313 45.47 -1.25 -3.26
N PRO A 314 46.11 -0.27 -2.59
CA PRO A 314 45.40 0.69 -1.73
C PRO A 314 44.83 1.92 -2.45
N ALA A 315 43.81 2.51 -1.81
CA ALA A 315 43.11 3.69 -2.29
C ALA A 315 43.95 4.98 -2.25
N ALA A 316 43.70 5.87 -3.23
CA ALA A 316 44.15 7.26 -3.19
C ALA A 316 43.08 8.15 -2.49
N PRO A 317 43.49 9.19 -1.73
CA PRO A 317 42.54 10.06 -1.02
C PRO A 317 41.84 11.05 -1.97
N PRO A 318 40.57 11.42 -1.71
CA PRO A 318 39.84 12.39 -2.51
C PRO A 318 40.29 13.84 -2.25
N PRO A 319 40.15 14.76 -3.22
CA PRO A 319 40.54 16.16 -3.07
C PRO A 319 39.58 16.93 -2.13
N THR A 320 40.14 17.80 -1.30
CA THR A 320 39.39 18.64 -0.35
C THR A 320 38.70 19.80 -1.07
N TRP A 321 37.37 19.86 -1.00
CA TRP A 321 36.58 20.97 -1.56
C TRP A 321 36.48 22.13 -0.55
N ARG A 322 36.71 23.37 -1.01
CA ARG A 322 36.53 24.61 -0.23
C ARG A 322 35.35 25.41 -0.81
N PRO A 323 34.32 25.75 -0.04
CA PRO A 323 33.28 26.66 -0.51
C PRO A 323 33.79 28.11 -0.54
N PRO A 324 33.48 28.92 -1.57
CA PRO A 324 33.60 30.37 -1.52
C PRO A 324 32.48 30.98 -0.65
N SER A 325 32.74 32.20 -0.17
CA SER A 325 31.93 32.93 0.82
C SER A 325 30.54 33.33 0.34
N ALA A 326 29.53 33.16 1.18
CA ALA A 326 28.22 33.77 1.00
C ALA A 326 28.25 35.29 1.25
N SER A 327 27.55 36.05 0.41
CA SER A 327 27.15 37.43 0.71
C SER A 327 25.69 37.65 0.34
N SER A 328 24.84 37.86 1.34
CA SER A 328 23.49 38.40 1.17
C SER A 328 23.55 39.92 0.91
N PRO A 329 22.46 40.56 0.46
CA PRO A 329 21.52 41.04 1.47
C PRO A 329 20.02 40.91 1.13
N SER A 330 19.28 40.78 2.23
CA SER A 330 17.86 41.00 2.48
C SER A 330 17.06 41.90 1.52
N SER A 331 15.79 41.52 1.29
CA SER A 331 14.68 42.48 1.44
C SER A 331 13.47 41.80 2.09
N MET A 332 12.72 42.55 2.90
CA MET A 332 11.73 42.06 3.85
C MET A 332 10.54 43.02 3.86
N TRP A 333 9.36 42.60 3.39
CA TRP A 333 8.11 43.33 3.54
C TRP A 333 6.92 42.36 3.70
N PRO A 334 6.10 42.49 4.75
CA PRO A 334 4.94 41.62 4.96
C PRO A 334 3.70 42.16 4.23
N ARG A 335 2.85 41.25 3.75
CA ARG A 335 1.44 41.57 3.44
C ARG A 335 0.53 40.52 4.07
N THR A 336 -0.20 40.94 5.10
CA THR A 336 -1.37 40.26 5.63
C THR A 336 -2.54 40.40 4.65
N SER A 337 -3.25 39.31 4.39
CA SER A 337 -4.59 39.34 3.79
C SER A 337 -5.53 38.44 4.60
N THR A 338 -6.59 39.04 5.14
CA THR A 338 -7.63 38.34 5.89
C THR A 338 -8.61 37.70 4.92
N ALA A 339 -8.80 36.39 4.99
CA ALA A 339 -9.81 35.68 4.19
C ALA A 339 -11.10 35.48 5.00
N THR A 340 -12.22 36.01 4.51
CA THR A 340 -13.54 35.85 5.12
C THR A 340 -14.24 34.63 4.52
N THR A 341 -14.30 33.53 5.25
CA THR A 341 -15.02 32.32 4.82
C THR A 341 -16.53 32.56 4.82
N ARG A 342 -17.18 32.34 3.68
CA ARG A 342 -18.65 32.38 3.55
C ARG A 342 -19.15 31.02 3.06
N ALA A 343 -19.70 30.22 3.97
CA ALA A 343 -20.22 28.90 3.65
C ALA A 343 -21.46 28.98 2.73
N MET A 344 -21.46 28.18 1.66
CA MET A 344 -22.66 27.88 0.87
C MET A 344 -23.28 26.59 1.38
N LEU A 345 -24.60 26.62 1.62
CA LEU A 345 -25.39 25.43 1.96
C LEU A 345 -25.77 24.65 0.68
N PRO A 346 -25.86 23.31 0.73
CA PRO A 346 -26.25 22.50 -0.41
C PRO A 346 -27.75 22.62 -0.73
N PRO A 347 -28.17 22.40 -1.99
CA PRO A 347 -29.58 22.47 -2.39
C PRO A 347 -30.38 21.26 -1.92
N THR A 348 -31.62 21.50 -1.48
CA THR A 348 -32.57 20.46 -1.03
C THR A 348 -33.27 19.77 -2.20
N SER A 349 -33.23 18.43 -2.23
CA SER A 349 -34.01 17.60 -3.16
C SER A 349 -35.53 17.70 -2.89
N PRO A 350 -36.40 17.73 -3.92
CA PRO A 350 -37.85 17.67 -3.74
C PRO A 350 -38.36 16.22 -3.60
N ASN A 351 -39.23 16.00 -2.62
CA ASN A 351 -39.90 14.73 -2.33
C ASN A 351 -41.14 14.54 -3.25
N PRO A 352 -41.47 13.33 -3.76
CA PRO A 352 -42.54 13.16 -4.74
C PRO A 352 -43.90 12.82 -4.11
N SER A 353 -45.00 13.43 -4.58
CA SER A 353 -46.35 12.82 -4.51
C SER A 353 -47.41 13.63 -5.28
N ALA A 354 -48.58 12.99 -5.44
CA ALA A 354 -49.86 13.48 -5.97
C ALA A 354 -50.13 13.33 -7.48
N ARG A 355 -51.33 12.80 -7.77
CA ARG A 355 -51.76 12.21 -9.05
C ARG A 355 -53.22 12.59 -9.33
N SER A 356 -53.49 13.32 -10.41
CA SER A 356 -54.83 13.48 -11.02
C SER A 356 -54.64 13.96 -12.47
N ARG A 357 -55.08 13.23 -13.53
CA ARG A 357 -56.44 13.28 -14.12
C ARG A 357 -56.97 14.74 -14.18
N SER A 358 -57.29 15.36 -15.30
CA SER A 358 -57.94 14.89 -16.55
C SER A 358 -58.09 16.05 -17.55
N SER A 359 -58.39 15.76 -18.84
CA SER A 359 -58.86 16.67 -19.91
C SER A 359 -57.94 17.86 -20.29
N THR A 360 -57.78 18.24 -21.56
CA THR A 360 -58.48 17.89 -22.82
C THR A 360 -57.51 17.46 -23.90
#